data_AF-A0A9Q9N0U6-F1
#
_entry.id   AF-A0A9Q9N0U6-F1
#
_cell.length_a   1.000
_cell.length_b   1.000
_cell.length_c   1.000
_cell.angle_alpha   90.00
_cell.angle_beta   90.00
_cell.angle_gamma   90.00
#
_symmetry.space_group_name_H-M   'P 1'
#
loop_
_entity.id
_entity.type
_entity.pdbx_description
1 polymer ?
#
loop_
_entity_poly.entity_id
_entity_poly.type
_entity_poly.pdbx_seq_one_letter_code
_entity_poly.pdbx_strand_id
1 'polypeptide(L)'
;MSFKLTKTFDANVTTDTGMSLGRHQFTVDVTCTIALITITPDGTARATITSSANGGDPVQTDIFEFSYSMSSGVGMYEQALAQILASEKYVGSVSV
;
A
#
# COMPACT_ATOMS: atom_id res chain seq x y z
N MET A 1 -1.82 -11.07 -2.77
CA MET A 1 -1.15 -10.97 -1.45
C MET A 1 -1.30 -9.55 -0.94
N SER A 2 -1.48 -9.36 0.36
CA SER A 2 -1.90 -8.09 0.92
C SER A 2 -1.13 -7.73 2.19
N PHE A 3 -1.13 -6.44 2.50
CA PHE A 3 -0.53 -5.86 3.69
C PHE A 3 -1.37 -4.68 4.16
N LYS A 4 -1.29 -4.35 5.44
CA LYS A 4 -1.96 -3.18 6.03
C LYS A 4 -0.95 -2.13 6.42
N LEU A 5 -1.39 -0.88 6.36
CA LEU A 5 -0.63 0.26 6.83
C LEU A 5 -1.58 1.22 7.54
N THR A 6 -1.23 1.58 8.76
CA THR A 6 -1.94 2.62 9.50
C THR A 6 -1.43 3.99 9.05
N LYS A 7 -2.33 4.82 8.55
CA LYS A 7 -2.03 6.19 8.10
C LYS A 7 -2.78 7.21 8.93
N THR A 8 -2.08 8.27 9.32
CA THR A 8 -2.66 9.42 10.00
C THR A 8 -2.87 10.55 9.00
N PHE A 9 -4.08 11.11 8.97
CA PHE A 9 -4.47 12.22 8.13
C PHE A 9 -4.88 13.39 9.01
N ASP A 10 -4.49 14.60 8.61
CA ASP A 10 -5.03 15.82 9.18
C ASP A 10 -6.16 16.33 8.29
N ALA A 11 -7.33 16.57 8.87
CA ALA A 11 -8.45 17.20 8.16
C ALA A 11 -9.03 18.35 8.97
N ASN A 12 -9.43 19.41 8.27
CA ASN A 12 -10.27 20.44 8.86
C ASN A 12 -11.70 19.94 8.85
N VAL A 13 -12.35 19.97 10.02
CA VAL A 13 -13.72 19.50 10.18
C VAL A 13 -14.64 20.70 10.22
N THR A 14 -15.69 20.67 9.41
CA THR A 14 -16.73 21.70 9.39
C THR A 14 -18.09 21.01 9.55
N THR A 15 -18.97 21.59 10.36
CA THR A 15 -20.35 21.10 10.50
C THR A 15 -21.18 21.44 9.26
N ASP A 16 -22.36 20.82 9.15
CA ASP A 16 -23.39 21.14 8.16
C ASP A 16 -23.87 22.59 8.23
N THR A 17 -23.78 23.21 9.41
CA THR A 17 -24.05 24.64 9.62
C THR A 17 -22.91 25.57 9.18
N GLY A 18 -21.80 25.04 8.65
CA GLY A 18 -20.62 25.81 8.24
C GLY A 18 -19.68 26.22 9.37
N MET A 19 -19.88 25.73 10.60
CA MET A 19 -18.99 26.02 11.73
C MET A 19 -17.72 25.18 11.63
N SER A 20 -16.55 25.82 11.65
CA SER A 20 -15.26 25.12 11.69
C SER A 20 -14.99 24.59 13.09
N LEU A 21 -14.75 23.29 13.19
CA LEU A 21 -14.31 22.60 14.41
C LEU A 21 -12.77 22.48 14.49
N GLY A 22 -12.05 23.10 13.56
CA GLY A 22 -10.58 23.09 13.52
C GLY A 22 -9.98 21.85 12.87
N ARG A 23 -8.66 21.69 13.06
CA ARG A 23 -7.85 20.59 12.52
C ARG A 23 -7.91 19.39 13.45
N HIS A 24 -8.26 18.23 12.90
CA HIS A 24 -8.32 16.95 13.61
C HIS A 24 -7.43 15.92 12.91
N GLN A 25 -6.90 14.99 13.70
CA GLN A 25 -6.15 13.85 13.20
C GLN A 25 -7.03 12.61 13.18
N PHE A 26 -7.02 11.93 12.04
CA PHE A 26 -7.74 10.69 11.80
C PHE A 26 -6.74 9.59 11.48
N THR A 27 -6.85 8.47 12.17
CA THR A 27 -6.06 7.29 11.88
C THR A 27 -6.92 6.30 11.10
N VAL A 28 -6.42 5.81 9.98
CA VAL A 28 -7.12 4.88 9.10
C VAL A 28 -6.20 3.73 8.73
N ASP A 29 -6.72 2.51 8.86
CA ASP A 29 -6.05 1.33 8.33
C ASP A 29 -6.33 1.22 6.83
N VAL A 30 -5.25 1.31 6.05
CA VAL A 30 -5.27 1.12 4.61
C VAL A 30 -4.87 -0.33 4.33
N THR A 31 -5.74 -1.05 3.64
CA THR A 31 -5.42 -2.38 3.13
C THR A 31 -4.86 -2.23 1.72
N CYS A 32 -3.60 -2.63 1.54
CA CYS A 32 -2.91 -2.63 0.27
C CYS A 32 -2.82 -4.06 -0.26
N THR A 33 -3.02 -4.24 -1.56
CA THR A 33 -2.95 -5.54 -2.23
C THR A 33 -2.03 -5.44 -3.44
N ILE A 34 -1.11 -6.40 -3.55
CA ILE A 34 -0.33 -6.62 -4.77
C ILE A 34 -1.28 -7.27 -5.78
N ALA A 35 -1.77 -6.48 -6.72
CA ALA A 35 -2.82 -6.87 -7.68
C ALA A 35 -2.26 -7.53 -8.93
N LEU A 36 -1.09 -7.09 -9.38
CA LEU A 36 -0.41 -7.62 -10.57
C LEU A 36 1.09 -7.51 -10.39
N ILE A 37 1.83 -8.51 -10.86
CA ILE A 37 3.28 -8.43 -11.02
C ILE A 37 3.60 -8.56 -12.51
N THR A 38 4.37 -7.61 -13.03
CA THR A 38 4.88 -7.61 -14.40
C THR A 38 6.40 -7.68 -14.35
N ILE A 39 6.99 -8.60 -15.12
CA ILE A 39 8.43 -8.71 -15.30
C ILE A 39 8.75 -8.17 -16.69
N THR A 40 9.59 -7.15 -16.77
CA THR A 40 10.05 -6.59 -18.04
C THR A 40 11.18 -7.44 -18.63
N PRO A 41 11.39 -7.40 -19.97
CA PRO A 41 12.44 -8.18 -20.62
C PRO A 41 13.86 -7.85 -20.15
N ASP A 42 14.06 -6.67 -19.58
CA ASP A 42 15.33 -6.24 -18.95
C ASP A 42 15.56 -6.86 -17.55
N GLY A 43 14.62 -7.68 -17.06
CA GLY A 43 14.70 -8.36 -15.77
C GLY A 43 14.11 -7.59 -14.58
N THR A 44 13.61 -6.37 -14.79
CA THR A 44 12.98 -5.59 -13.72
C THR A 44 11.59 -6.14 -13.38
N ALA A 45 11.26 -6.29 -12.10
CA ALA A 45 9.93 -6.69 -11.66
C ALA A 45 9.17 -5.51 -11.05
N ARG A 46 7.91 -5.37 -11.43
CA ARG A 46 7.00 -4.29 -10.99
C ARG A 46 5.75 -4.87 -10.38
N ALA A 47 5.47 -4.50 -9.14
CA ALA A 47 4.26 -4.85 -8.41
C ALA A 47 3.27 -3.67 -8.46
N THR A 48 2.12 -3.86 -9.09
CA THR A 48 1.00 -2.91 -9.03
C THR A 48 0.27 -3.08 -7.70
N ILE A 49 0.16 -2.00 -6.94
CA ILE A 49 -0.48 -2.00 -5.63
C ILE A 49 -1.80 -1.24 -5.72
N THR A 50 -2.88 -1.92 -5.33
CA THR A 50 -4.18 -1.29 -5.08
C THR A 50 -4.38 -1.11 -3.59
N SER A 51 -5.02 -0.01 -3.20
CA SER A 51 -5.29 0.30 -1.80
C SER A 51 -6.76 0.63 -1.60
N SER A 52 -7.30 0.20 -0.46
CA SER A 52 -8.61 0.62 0.03
C SER A 52 -8.52 0.99 1.51
N ALA A 53 -9.40 1.90 1.92
CA ALA A 53 -9.56 2.32 3.30
C ALA A 53 -11.03 2.14 3.69
N ASN A 54 -11.28 1.65 4.91
CA ASN A 54 -12.63 1.53 5.47
C ASN A 54 -13.66 0.81 4.57
N GLY A 55 -13.23 -0.19 3.79
CA GLY A 55 -14.12 -0.95 2.90
C GLY A 55 -14.53 -0.23 1.61
N GLY A 56 -13.93 0.92 1.30
CA GLY A 56 -14.12 1.58 0.00
C GLY A 56 -13.53 0.76 -1.16
N ASP A 57 -13.89 1.15 -2.38
CA ASP A 57 -13.40 0.49 -3.58
C ASP A 57 -11.86 0.59 -3.70
N PRO A 58 -11.17 -0.51 -4.01
CA PRO A 58 -9.72 -0.48 -4.18
C PRO A 58 -9.34 0.31 -5.43
N VAL A 59 -8.38 1.21 -5.28
CA VAL A 59 -7.81 2.01 -6.39
C VAL A 59 -6.33 1.73 -6.52
N GLN A 60 -5.79 1.76 -7.75
CA GLN A 60 -4.36 1.66 -7.96
C GLN A 60 -3.67 2.91 -7.38
N THR A 61 -2.81 2.71 -6.40
CA THR A 61 -2.11 3.80 -5.69
C THR A 61 -0.62 3.82 -5.95
N ASP A 62 -0.03 2.70 -6.38
CA ASP A 62 1.42 2.61 -6.55
C ASP A 62 1.86 1.55 -7.56
N ILE A 63 3.10 1.71 -8.03
CA ILE A 63 3.88 0.68 -8.72
C ILE A 63 5.21 0.58 -7.98
N PHE A 64 5.48 -0.59 -7.39
CA PHE A 64 6.70 -0.86 -6.64
C PHE A 64 7.66 -1.71 -7.46
N GLU A 65 8.87 -1.19 -7.71
CA GLU A 65 9.94 -1.95 -8.35
C GLU A 65 10.68 -2.80 -7.31
N PHE A 66 10.93 -4.07 -7.66
CA PHE A 66 11.60 -5.01 -6.78
C PHE A 66 12.51 -5.95 -7.58
N SER A 67 13.49 -6.53 -6.90
CA SER A 67 14.37 -7.54 -7.50
C SER A 67 13.68 -8.90 -7.44
N TYR A 68 13.55 -9.57 -8.58
CA TYR A 68 12.99 -10.93 -8.65
C TYR A 68 14.06 -11.94 -9.03
N SER A 69 14.13 -13.05 -8.27
CA SER A 69 14.99 -14.19 -8.60
C SER A 69 14.18 -15.48 -8.70
N MET A 70 14.19 -16.10 -9.88
CA MET A 70 13.61 -17.44 -10.09
C MET A 70 14.35 -18.54 -9.33
N SER A 71 15.63 -18.35 -9.02
CA SER A 71 16.44 -19.37 -8.32
C SER A 71 16.27 -19.37 -6.81
N SER A 72 15.56 -18.39 -6.24
CA SER A 72 15.34 -18.28 -4.79
C SER A 72 14.44 -19.38 -4.22
N GLY A 73 13.62 -20.05 -5.05
CA GLY A 73 12.60 -21.01 -4.61
C GLY A 73 11.37 -20.37 -3.94
N VAL A 74 11.33 -19.04 -3.81
CA VAL A 74 10.23 -18.27 -3.21
C VAL A 74 9.31 -17.73 -4.30
N GLY A 75 7.98 -17.72 -4.08
CA GLY A 75 7.02 -17.22 -5.04
C GLY A 75 7.20 -15.72 -5.35
N MET A 76 6.85 -15.30 -6.57
CA MET A 76 7.02 -13.91 -7.02
C MET A 76 6.31 -12.89 -6.11
N TYR A 77 5.09 -13.22 -5.64
CA TYR A 77 4.34 -12.36 -4.74
C TYR A 77 5.00 -12.29 -3.36
N GLU A 78 5.57 -13.39 -2.88
CA GLU A 78 6.25 -13.49 -1.58
C GLU A 78 7.53 -12.65 -1.57
N GLN A 79 8.32 -12.74 -2.65
CA GLN A 79 9.49 -11.88 -2.84
C GLN A 79 9.11 -10.39 -2.91
N ALA A 80 8.03 -10.05 -3.62
CA ALA A 80 7.53 -8.68 -3.70
C ALA A 80 7.07 -8.17 -2.33
N LEU A 81 6.25 -8.94 -1.61
CA LEU A 81 5.76 -8.56 -0.28
C LEU A 81 6.92 -8.34 0.69
N ALA A 82 7.90 -9.25 0.73
CA ALA A 82 9.05 -9.12 1.63
C ALA A 82 9.82 -7.81 1.39
N GLN A 83 10.05 -7.45 0.13
CA GLN A 83 10.73 -6.20 -0.23
C GLN A 83 9.87 -4.96 0.03
N ILE A 84 8.55 -5.05 -0.16
CA ILE A 84 7.61 -3.98 0.20
C ILE A 84 7.67 -3.73 1.71
N LEU A 85 7.57 -4.77 2.53
CA LEU A 85 7.60 -4.64 3.99
C LEU A 85 8.96 -4.14 4.52
N ALA A 86 10.05 -4.38 3.77
CA ALA A 86 11.38 -3.86 4.08
C ALA A 86 11.62 -2.44 3.55
N SER A 87 10.74 -1.89 2.72
CA SER A 87 10.89 -0.57 2.12
C SER A 87 10.51 0.56 3.09
N GLU A 88 11.29 1.63 3.12
CA GLU A 88 10.99 2.84 3.90
C GLU A 88 9.63 3.45 3.54
N LYS A 89 9.19 3.32 2.29
CA LYS A 89 7.89 3.84 1.82
C LYS A 89 6.71 3.22 2.57
N TYR A 90 6.85 1.95 2.96
CA TYR A 90 5.83 1.16 3.63
C TYR A 90 6.22 0.82 5.07
N VAL A 91 7.05 1.65 5.70
CA VAL A 91 7.46 1.47 7.09
C VAL A 91 6.24 1.31 8.01
N GLY A 92 6.31 0.33 8.91
CA GLY A 92 5.21 0.00 9.82
C GLY A 92 4.06 -0.77 9.18
N SER A 93 4.17 -1.18 7.91
CA SER A 93 3.22 -2.10 7.31
C SER A 93 3.36 -3.53 7.83
N VAL A 94 2.27 -4.27 7.79
CA VAL A 94 2.20 -5.65 8.30
C VAL A 94 1.49 -6.52 7.28
N SER A 95 2.00 -7.73 7.02
CA SER A 95 1.34 -8.71 6.16
C SER A 95 -0.04 -9.09 6.71
N VAL A 96 -0.99 -9.36 5.80
CA VAL A 96 -2.36 -9.78 6.13
C VAL A 96 -2.67 -11.12 5.48
#